data_AF-A0A3E0NNK7-F1
#
_entry.id   AF-A0A3E0NNK7-F1
#
_cell.length_a   1.000
_cell.length_b   1.000
_cell.length_c   1.000
_cell.angle_alpha   90.00
_cell.angle_beta   90.00
_cell.angle_gamma   90.00
#
_symmetry.space_group_name_H-M   'P 1'
#
loop_
_entity.id
_entity.type
_entity.pdbx_description
1 polymer ?
#
loop_
_entity_poly.entity_id
_entity_poly.type
_entity_poly.pdbx_seq_one_letter_code
_entity_poly.pdbx_strand_id
1 'polypeptide(L)'
;MTVGERSAIRAQPTVVPEPGNAWVRYRFAERWWPAAARAWTDLGRGELRGDEPTSKGESRAAGGRLFGLGFERAGYDDVLYLPPVADALRPWRLRLARDLLRAGAPVCLHLLPGDPVAETGSRQALLEVRDLTEVLLPPWPAGEGAAGALAAALDAEGQSLRGGWALVPILAGITAPDVEAIGGLLRGAGARGVLAVAPRLDPTQRRRLSEATGDAYEALFHRPAVDLDAALDQLESLGLSTLPTRPLPPAPERLRQRREGAGLLMTVAELQRRRGAVPSRVQELVRSALWLERNDLDLPGSLREGNLRLVEQVSDEARALLAAWIEEGMAAVLARHGAPGRPGC
;
A
#
# COMPACT_ATOMS: atom_id res chain seq x y z
N MET A 1 -43.28 -34.61 -12.26
CA MET A 1 -43.24 -33.21 -12.73
C MET A 1 -42.48 -32.41 -11.69
N THR A 2 -41.23 -32.08 -12.03
CA THR A 2 -40.22 -31.46 -11.17
C THR A 2 -40.27 -29.93 -11.30
N VAL A 3 -40.42 -29.25 -10.17
CA VAL A 3 -40.13 -27.82 -10.01
C VAL A 3 -39.01 -27.73 -8.98
N GLY A 4 -37.93 -27.03 -9.31
CA GLY A 4 -36.84 -26.83 -8.35
C GLY A 4 -35.54 -26.34 -8.95
N GLU A 5 -35.59 -25.35 -9.87
CA GLU A 5 -34.39 -24.57 -10.22
C GLU A 5 -34.01 -23.69 -9.02
N ARG A 6 -33.13 -24.22 -8.16
CA ARG A 6 -32.36 -23.38 -7.24
C ARG A 6 -31.21 -22.77 -8.02
N SER A 7 -31.43 -21.56 -8.54
CA SER A 7 -30.36 -20.65 -8.94
C SER A 7 -29.41 -20.47 -7.75
N ALA A 8 -28.25 -21.10 -7.83
CA ALA A 8 -27.13 -20.81 -6.95
C ALA A 8 -26.66 -19.38 -7.27
N ILE A 9 -27.18 -18.41 -6.52
CA ILE A 9 -26.56 -17.08 -6.41
C ILE A 9 -25.15 -17.35 -5.89
N ARG A 10 -24.16 -17.41 -6.79
CA ARG A 10 -22.75 -17.35 -6.41
C ARG A 10 -22.60 -16.05 -5.63
N ALA A 11 -22.44 -16.15 -4.31
CA ALA A 11 -22.01 -15.03 -3.50
C ALA A 11 -20.75 -14.47 -4.18
N GLN A 12 -20.86 -13.24 -4.68
CA GLN A 12 -19.71 -12.56 -5.25
C GLN A 12 -18.66 -12.44 -4.15
N PRO A 13 -17.36 -12.68 -4.45
CA PRO A 13 -16.32 -12.60 -3.45
C PRO A 13 -16.34 -11.22 -2.78
N THR A 14 -16.36 -11.21 -1.45
CA THR A 14 -16.20 -10.00 -0.64
C THR A 14 -14.89 -9.31 -1.06
N VAL A 15 -15.00 -8.19 -1.79
CA VAL A 15 -13.84 -7.36 -2.12
C VAL A 15 -13.55 -6.51 -0.89
N VAL A 16 -12.65 -7.00 -0.05
CA VAL A 16 -12.08 -6.21 1.05
C VAL A 16 -11.07 -5.24 0.43
N PRO A 17 -11.05 -3.95 0.80
CA PRO A 17 -9.99 -3.05 0.38
C PRO A 17 -8.63 -3.66 0.75
N GLU A 18 -7.73 -3.77 -0.23
CA GLU A 18 -6.38 -4.28 0.00
C GLU A 18 -5.66 -3.41 1.04
N PRO A 19 -4.83 -3.98 1.92
CA PRO A 19 -3.99 -3.18 2.80
C PRO A 19 -3.12 -2.26 1.94
N GLY A 20 -3.30 -0.93 2.08
CA GLY A 20 -2.61 0.05 1.24
C GLY A 20 -3.39 0.56 0.03
N ASN A 21 -4.73 0.35 -0.03
CA ASN A 21 -5.65 0.98 -0.97
C ASN A 21 -5.40 0.66 -2.46
N ALA A 22 -5.59 -0.58 -2.89
CA ALA A 22 -6.09 -0.97 -4.23
C ALA A 22 -5.40 -0.47 -5.53
N TRP A 23 -4.30 0.28 -5.52
CA TRP A 23 -3.68 0.80 -6.74
C TRP A 23 -2.55 -0.06 -7.31
N VAL A 24 -2.04 -1.05 -6.55
CA VAL A 24 -0.94 -1.90 -6.98
C VAL A 24 -1.46 -2.98 -7.95
N ARG A 25 -1.61 -2.61 -9.22
CA ARG A 25 -2.19 -3.49 -10.25
C ARG A 25 -1.15 -4.30 -11.03
N TYR A 26 0.03 -3.74 -11.25
CA TYR A 26 1.11 -4.43 -11.96
C TYR A 26 2.30 -4.66 -11.03
N ARG A 27 2.52 -5.93 -10.70
CA ARG A 27 3.68 -6.36 -9.93
C ARG A 27 4.79 -6.73 -10.89
N PHE A 28 5.82 -5.90 -10.95
CA PHE A 28 7.06 -6.34 -11.54
C PHE A 28 7.66 -7.39 -10.60
N ALA A 29 7.65 -8.65 -11.06
CA ALA A 29 8.69 -9.61 -10.74
C ALA A 29 8.65 -10.44 -9.44
N GLU A 30 7.52 -11.09 -9.13
CA GLU A 30 7.63 -12.34 -8.35
C GLU A 30 8.22 -13.48 -9.21
N ARG A 31 7.87 -13.55 -10.50
CA ARG A 31 8.34 -14.62 -11.41
C ARG A 31 9.74 -14.42 -11.99
N TRP A 32 10.32 -13.23 -11.83
CA TRP A 32 11.44 -12.80 -12.68
C TRP A 32 12.68 -12.38 -11.88
N TRP A 33 12.54 -12.04 -10.60
CA TRP A 33 13.64 -11.47 -9.81
C TRP A 33 13.85 -12.34 -8.56
N PRO A 34 15.11 -12.68 -8.23
CA PRO A 34 15.46 -13.25 -6.94
C PRO A 34 14.92 -12.39 -5.80
N ALA A 35 14.19 -13.02 -4.88
CA ALA A 35 13.63 -12.36 -3.71
C ALA A 35 14.72 -11.75 -2.82
N ALA A 36 14.37 -10.70 -2.07
CA ALA A 36 15.24 -10.19 -1.03
C ALA A 36 15.59 -11.29 0.00
N ALA A 37 16.84 -11.28 0.47
CA ALA A 37 17.33 -12.22 1.48
C ALA A 37 16.84 -11.89 2.91
N ARG A 38 16.09 -10.79 3.06
CA ARG A 38 15.61 -10.22 4.32
C ARG A 38 14.09 -10.28 4.35
N ALA A 39 13.49 -10.34 5.54
CA ALA A 39 12.03 -10.32 5.71
C ALA A 39 11.41 -8.96 5.32
N TRP A 40 10.28 -8.98 4.61
CA TRP A 40 9.57 -7.78 4.11
C TRP A 40 8.08 -8.05 3.86
N THR A 41 7.24 -7.02 3.83
CA THR A 41 5.79 -7.18 3.63
C THR A 41 5.38 -6.90 2.18
N ASP A 42 4.78 -7.87 1.49
CA ASP A 42 4.22 -7.64 0.16
C ASP A 42 3.01 -6.70 0.22
N LEU A 43 3.23 -5.43 -0.12
CA LEU A 43 2.20 -4.39 -0.23
C LEU A 43 1.00 -4.81 -1.07
N GLY A 44 1.21 -5.64 -2.10
CA GLY A 44 0.10 -6.10 -2.93
C GLY A 44 -0.73 -7.22 -2.28
N ARG A 45 -0.17 -8.01 -1.36
CA ARG A 45 -0.88 -9.15 -0.72
C ARG A 45 -1.17 -8.96 0.77
N GLY A 46 -0.49 -8.02 1.43
CA GLY A 46 -0.46 -7.94 2.89
C GLY A 46 0.19 -9.16 3.54
N GLU A 47 1.14 -9.80 2.86
CA GLU A 47 1.78 -11.05 3.31
C GLU A 47 3.26 -10.84 3.60
N LEU A 48 3.77 -11.51 4.64
CA LEU A 48 5.20 -11.54 4.92
C LEU A 48 5.94 -12.38 3.86
N ARG A 49 7.06 -11.86 3.37
CA ARG A 49 7.95 -12.43 2.36
C ARG A 49 9.41 -12.31 2.81
N GLY A 50 10.33 -12.97 2.10
CA GLY A 50 11.73 -13.11 2.52
C GLY A 50 11.98 -14.41 3.29
N ASP A 51 13.25 -14.80 3.44
CA ASP A 51 13.73 -15.99 4.17
C ASP A 51 13.44 -17.38 3.60
N GLU A 52 13.10 -17.51 2.32
CA GLU A 52 13.23 -18.81 1.64
C GLU A 52 14.60 -18.92 0.96
N PRO A 53 15.46 -19.88 1.34
CA PRO A 53 16.49 -20.32 0.42
C PRO A 53 15.75 -20.88 -0.78
N THR A 54 15.75 -20.16 -1.90
CA THR A 54 15.21 -20.67 -3.16
C THR A 54 15.76 -22.07 -3.35
N SER A 55 14.89 -23.07 -3.28
CA SER A 55 15.27 -24.43 -3.59
C SER A 55 15.97 -24.40 -4.95
N LYS A 56 17.09 -25.13 -5.05
CA LYS A 56 17.98 -25.18 -6.22
C LYS A 56 17.16 -25.32 -7.52
N GLY A 57 16.84 -24.22 -8.19
CA GLY A 57 15.99 -24.29 -9.38
C GLY A 57 15.71 -22.97 -10.08
N GLU A 58 15.40 -21.90 -9.35
CA GLU A 58 14.79 -20.71 -10.01
C GLU A 58 15.77 -19.60 -10.37
N SER A 59 17.02 -19.67 -9.87
CA SER A 59 17.99 -18.57 -10.02
C SER A 59 18.69 -18.49 -11.39
N ARG A 60 18.66 -19.55 -12.23
CA ARG A 60 19.47 -19.60 -13.46
C ARG A 60 18.86 -18.95 -14.72
N ALA A 61 17.57 -18.60 -14.71
CA ALA A 61 16.90 -18.06 -15.90
C ALA A 61 16.69 -16.53 -15.90
N ALA A 62 16.87 -15.86 -14.76
CA ALA A 62 16.48 -14.45 -14.58
C ALA A 62 17.48 -13.44 -15.19
N GLY A 63 18.79 -13.72 -15.15
CA GLY A 63 19.83 -12.76 -15.56
C GLY A 63 19.93 -12.53 -17.08
N GLY A 64 19.52 -13.49 -17.90
CA GLY A 64 19.65 -13.43 -19.36
C GLY A 64 18.40 -12.98 -20.11
N ARG A 65 17.22 -13.00 -19.49
CA ARG A 65 15.93 -12.67 -20.16
C ARG A 65 15.35 -11.29 -19.81
N LEU A 66 16.01 -10.52 -18.95
CA LEU A 66 15.62 -9.12 -18.68
C LEU A 66 15.75 -8.23 -19.93
N PHE A 67 16.67 -8.57 -20.86
CA PHE A 67 16.91 -7.85 -22.11
C PHE A 67 15.90 -8.14 -23.23
N GLY A 68 15.05 -9.16 -23.06
CA GLY A 68 14.09 -9.61 -24.08
C GLY A 68 12.62 -9.32 -23.70
N LEU A 69 12.38 -8.70 -22.56
CA LEU A 69 11.07 -8.11 -22.28
C LEU A 69 10.93 -6.94 -23.26
N GLY A 70 10.24 -7.18 -24.37
CA GLY A 70 9.69 -6.11 -25.18
C GLY A 70 8.80 -5.27 -24.26
N PHE A 71 9.39 -4.26 -23.64
CA PHE A 71 8.66 -3.17 -23.01
C PHE A 71 8.01 -2.41 -24.16
N GLU A 72 6.91 -2.95 -24.69
CA GLU A 72 6.06 -2.18 -25.57
C GLU A 72 5.63 -0.96 -24.76
N ARG A 73 6.23 0.19 -25.07
CA ARG A 73 5.97 1.50 -24.42
C ARG A 73 4.48 1.88 -24.41
N ALA A 74 3.64 1.17 -25.16
CA ALA A 74 2.20 1.34 -25.18
C ALA A 74 1.55 0.53 -24.03
N GLY A 75 1.06 1.23 -23.00
CA GLY A 75 0.09 0.63 -22.06
C GLY A 75 0.47 0.60 -20.58
N TYR A 76 1.56 1.24 -20.14
CA TYR A 76 1.82 1.46 -18.71
C TYR A 76 0.97 2.60 -18.18
N ASP A 77 -0.34 2.45 -18.28
CA ASP A 77 -1.23 3.46 -17.75
C ASP A 77 -1.17 3.44 -16.21
N ASP A 78 -0.88 2.31 -15.55
CA ASP A 78 -1.03 2.15 -14.10
C ASP A 78 0.29 2.11 -13.29
N VAL A 79 0.19 2.13 -11.96
CA VAL A 79 1.34 2.15 -11.03
C VAL A 79 2.12 0.84 -11.11
N LEU A 80 3.40 0.97 -11.45
CA LEU A 80 4.35 -0.13 -11.49
C LEU A 80 4.96 -0.35 -10.11
N TYR A 81 4.74 -1.53 -9.52
CA TYR A 81 5.30 -1.88 -8.23
C TYR A 81 6.64 -2.60 -8.38
N LEU A 82 7.68 -2.03 -7.77
CA LEU A 82 9.04 -2.57 -7.72
C LEU A 82 9.36 -3.04 -6.28
N PRO A 83 9.31 -4.36 -6.02
CA PRO A 83 9.50 -4.91 -4.67
C PRO A 83 10.96 -4.84 -4.18
N PRO A 84 11.23 -5.20 -2.92
CA PRO A 84 12.55 -5.58 -2.42
C PRO A 84 13.20 -6.70 -3.22
N VAL A 85 14.50 -6.58 -3.47
CA VAL A 85 15.28 -7.50 -4.31
C VAL A 85 16.61 -7.82 -3.65
N ALA A 86 17.26 -8.91 -4.05
CA ALA A 86 18.59 -9.25 -3.57
C ALA A 86 19.62 -8.11 -3.80
N ASP A 87 20.61 -7.99 -2.91
CA ASP A 87 21.57 -6.87 -2.87
C ASP A 87 22.27 -6.60 -4.21
N ALA A 88 22.66 -7.67 -4.90
CA ALA A 88 23.28 -7.60 -6.22
C ALA A 88 22.38 -6.92 -7.29
N LEU A 89 21.06 -6.90 -7.09
CA LEU A 89 20.07 -6.34 -8.00
C LEU A 89 19.52 -4.97 -7.55
N ARG A 90 19.85 -4.50 -6.35
CA ARG A 90 19.42 -3.18 -5.86
C ARG A 90 19.78 -2.05 -6.84
N PRO A 91 21.00 -1.96 -7.41
CA PRO A 91 21.34 -0.91 -8.38
C PRO A 91 20.51 -1.01 -9.67
N TRP A 92 20.16 -2.23 -10.09
CA TRP A 92 19.31 -2.46 -11.26
C TRP A 92 17.88 -1.99 -11.02
N ARG A 93 17.29 -2.32 -9.86
CA ARG A 93 15.97 -1.83 -9.45
C ARG A 93 15.87 -0.31 -9.50
N LEU A 94 16.87 0.37 -8.96
CA LEU A 94 16.89 1.83 -8.88
C LEU A 94 17.05 2.47 -10.25
N ARG A 95 17.88 1.89 -11.13
CA ARG A 95 17.97 2.32 -12.54
C ARG A 95 16.64 2.12 -13.26
N LEU A 96 16.00 0.96 -13.12
CA LEU A 96 14.70 0.68 -13.71
C LEU A 96 13.64 1.68 -13.23
N ALA A 97 13.55 1.94 -11.92
CA ALA A 97 12.65 2.93 -11.36
C ALA A 97 12.86 4.31 -12.00
N ARG A 98 14.13 4.73 -12.13
CA ARG A 98 14.49 6.01 -12.76
C ARG A 98 14.10 6.06 -14.24
N ASP A 99 14.34 4.99 -14.98
CA ASP A 99 14.04 4.93 -16.42
C ASP A 99 12.53 4.91 -16.67
N LEU A 100 11.76 4.19 -15.83
CA LEU A 100 10.30 4.21 -15.83
C LEU A 100 9.74 5.60 -15.53
N LEU A 101 10.24 6.26 -14.49
CA LEU A 101 9.82 7.63 -14.14
C LEU A 101 10.16 8.63 -15.25
N ARG A 102 11.34 8.51 -15.89
CA ARG A 102 11.72 9.32 -17.06
C ARG A 102 10.82 9.08 -18.25
N ALA A 103 10.33 7.85 -18.42
CA ALA A 103 9.34 7.50 -19.44
C ALA A 103 7.92 7.93 -19.06
N GLY A 104 7.72 8.56 -17.89
CA GLY A 104 6.41 8.97 -17.41
C GLY A 104 5.58 7.84 -16.80
N ALA A 105 6.16 6.68 -16.54
CA ALA A 105 5.44 5.62 -15.84
C ALA A 105 5.40 5.92 -14.32
N PRO A 106 4.23 5.83 -13.66
CA PRO A 106 4.13 5.96 -12.22
C PRO A 106 4.71 4.72 -11.53
N VAL A 107 5.49 4.93 -10.47
CA VAL A 107 6.25 3.87 -9.79
C VAL A 107 5.94 3.87 -8.29
N CYS A 108 5.69 2.68 -7.74
CA CYS A 108 5.80 2.40 -6.32
C CYS A 108 7.11 1.65 -6.09
N LEU A 109 8.07 2.31 -5.45
CA LEU A 109 9.38 1.77 -5.15
C LEU A 109 9.43 1.35 -3.68
N HIS A 110 9.56 0.05 -3.45
CA HIS A 110 9.57 -0.52 -2.11
C HIS A 110 11.01 -0.83 -1.67
N LEU A 111 11.46 -0.16 -0.62
CA LEU A 111 12.85 -0.10 -0.16
C LEU A 111 12.99 -0.81 1.19
N LEU A 112 14.09 -1.53 1.39
CA LEU A 112 14.48 -2.05 2.70
C LEU A 112 15.30 -1.01 3.48
N PRO A 113 15.49 -1.19 4.80
CA PRO A 113 16.45 -0.40 5.56
C PRO A 113 17.85 -0.52 4.92
N GLY A 114 18.54 0.62 4.82
CA GLY A 114 19.82 0.75 4.13
C GLY A 114 19.77 0.91 2.61
N ASP A 115 18.59 0.76 1.97
CA ASP A 115 18.48 1.05 0.54
C ASP A 115 18.61 2.56 0.26
N PRO A 116 19.37 2.96 -0.77
CA PRO A 116 19.45 4.35 -1.14
C PRO A 116 18.13 4.84 -1.75
N VAL A 117 17.77 6.07 -1.39
CA VAL A 117 16.61 6.77 -1.93
C VAL A 117 16.82 7.03 -3.43
N ALA A 118 15.75 6.94 -4.23
CA ALA A 118 15.87 7.22 -5.66
C ALA A 118 15.95 8.74 -5.86
N GLU A 119 17.13 9.24 -6.22
CA GLU A 119 17.30 10.62 -6.68
C GLU A 119 16.53 10.82 -8.00
N THR A 120 15.28 11.23 -7.88
CA THR A 120 14.35 11.37 -8.99
C THR A 120 13.68 12.75 -8.91
N GLY A 121 13.66 13.46 -10.04
CA GLY A 121 13.12 14.82 -10.10
C GLY A 121 11.59 14.93 -10.03
N SER A 122 10.87 13.79 -10.12
CA SER A 122 9.39 13.77 -10.13
C SER A 122 8.85 13.02 -8.91
N ARG A 123 8.57 13.75 -7.83
CA ARG A 123 7.95 13.21 -6.61
C ARG A 123 6.46 12.88 -6.75
N GLN A 124 5.80 13.33 -7.82
CA GLN A 124 4.36 13.10 -8.03
C GLN A 124 4.06 11.73 -8.66
N ALA A 125 5.00 11.22 -9.47
CA ALA A 125 4.89 9.92 -10.12
C ALA A 125 5.58 8.78 -9.33
N LEU A 126 6.19 9.09 -8.18
CA LEU A 126 6.90 8.13 -7.34
C LEU A 126 6.28 8.06 -5.94
N LEU A 127 5.93 6.84 -5.52
CA LEU A 127 5.70 6.50 -4.12
C LEU A 127 6.90 5.69 -3.63
N GLU A 128 7.69 6.28 -2.74
CA GLU A 128 8.75 5.55 -2.02
C GLU A 128 8.19 5.03 -0.70
N VAL A 129 8.24 3.71 -0.53
CA VAL A 129 7.84 3.03 0.71
C VAL A 129 9.08 2.38 1.30
N ARG A 130 9.36 2.65 2.57
CA ARG A 130 10.46 2.07 3.31
C ARG A 130 9.92 1.04 4.28
N ASP A 131 10.24 -0.22 4.01
CA ASP A 131 9.80 -1.37 4.78
C ASP A 131 10.55 -1.44 6.11
N LEU A 132 9.84 -1.34 7.23
CA LEU A 132 10.41 -1.48 8.56
C LEU A 132 10.15 -2.86 9.15
N THR A 133 9.68 -3.81 8.35
CA THR A 133 9.24 -5.12 8.82
C THR A 133 10.33 -5.83 9.59
N GLU A 134 11.52 -5.98 9.02
CA GLU A 134 12.63 -6.66 9.70
C GLU A 134 13.10 -5.96 10.98
N VAL A 135 13.03 -4.63 11.03
CA VAL A 135 13.39 -3.84 12.23
C VAL A 135 12.36 -4.06 13.34
N LEU A 136 11.10 -4.17 12.95
CA LEU A 136 9.97 -4.30 13.87
C LEU A 136 9.59 -5.76 14.12
N LEU A 137 10.25 -6.73 13.49
CA LEU A 137 10.08 -8.14 13.80
C LEU A 137 10.82 -8.47 15.11
N PRO A 138 10.19 -9.22 16.04
CA PRO A 138 10.90 -9.71 17.21
C PRO A 138 11.96 -10.75 16.81
N PRO A 139 13.01 -10.96 17.62
CA PRO A 139 13.19 -10.46 18.98
C PRO A 139 13.72 -9.03 19.05
N TRP A 140 13.15 -8.22 19.93
CA TRP A 140 13.70 -6.90 20.26
C TRP A 140 14.65 -7.00 21.45
N PRO A 141 15.62 -6.07 21.58
CA PRO A 141 16.48 -6.01 22.76
C PRO A 141 15.65 -5.91 24.05
N ALA A 142 16.06 -6.64 25.08
CA ALA A 142 15.34 -6.72 26.35
C ALA A 142 15.21 -5.32 26.97
N GLY A 143 13.96 -4.89 27.23
CA GLY A 143 13.66 -3.59 27.84
C GLY A 143 13.50 -2.43 26.84
N GLU A 144 13.81 -2.61 25.56
CA GLU A 144 13.73 -1.55 24.55
C GLU A 144 12.48 -1.64 23.65
N GLY A 145 11.93 -2.85 23.49
CA GLY A 145 10.72 -3.07 22.69
C GLY A 145 10.87 -2.69 21.21
N ALA A 146 9.75 -2.63 20.49
CA ALA A 146 9.75 -2.33 19.05
C ALA A 146 10.24 -0.91 18.75
N ALA A 147 9.87 0.06 19.60
CA ALA A 147 10.25 1.45 19.43
C ALA A 147 11.76 1.67 19.63
N GLY A 148 12.38 1.00 20.62
CA GLY A 148 13.82 1.08 20.82
C GLY A 148 14.61 0.43 19.68
N ALA A 149 14.15 -0.72 19.17
CA ALA A 149 14.73 -1.33 17.97
C ALA A 149 14.67 -0.39 16.76
N LEU A 150 13.56 0.32 16.57
CA LEU A 150 13.43 1.33 15.53
C LEU A 150 14.37 2.52 15.76
N ALA A 151 14.46 3.04 16.99
CA ALA A 151 15.37 4.14 17.31
C ALA A 151 16.82 3.77 16.99
N ALA A 152 17.27 2.60 17.41
CA ALA A 152 18.61 2.09 17.11
C ALA A 152 18.87 1.96 15.60
N ALA A 153 17.88 1.48 14.83
CA ALA A 153 17.99 1.36 13.38
C ALA A 153 18.06 2.74 12.67
N LEU A 154 17.27 3.71 13.13
CA LEU A 154 17.30 5.07 12.60
C LEU A 154 18.64 5.76 12.91
N ASP A 155 19.18 5.58 14.11
CA ASP A 155 20.46 6.14 14.56
C ASP A 155 21.66 5.52 13.83
N ALA A 156 21.75 4.18 13.80
CA ALA A 156 22.87 3.46 13.23
C ALA A 156 23.07 3.74 11.74
N GLU A 157 21.97 3.95 11.03
CA GLU A 157 21.98 4.15 9.58
C GLU A 157 21.81 5.61 9.17
N GLY A 158 21.75 6.55 10.13
CA GLY A 158 21.51 7.98 9.86
C GLY A 158 20.27 8.21 9.01
N GLN A 159 19.24 7.38 9.19
CA GLN A 159 18.12 7.30 8.26
C GLN A 159 17.23 8.52 8.38
N SER A 160 17.27 9.38 7.37
CA SER A 160 16.15 10.29 7.11
C SER A 160 15.15 9.61 6.17
N LEU A 161 13.87 9.67 6.51
CA LEU A 161 12.77 9.22 5.66
C LEU A 161 12.40 10.27 4.60
N ARG A 162 12.94 11.50 4.68
CA ARG A 162 12.90 12.57 3.66
C ARG A 162 11.53 12.81 2.98
N GLY A 163 10.43 12.69 3.72
CA GLY A 163 9.07 12.85 3.20
C GLY A 163 8.53 11.64 2.43
N GLY A 164 9.20 10.49 2.52
CA GLY A 164 8.73 9.20 2.06
C GLY A 164 7.74 8.54 3.02
N TRP A 165 7.28 7.34 2.66
CA TRP A 165 6.35 6.55 3.46
C TRP A 165 7.09 5.44 4.20
N ALA A 166 6.73 5.20 5.46
CA ALA A 166 7.20 4.04 6.22
C ALA A 166 6.13 2.94 6.20
N LEU A 167 6.50 1.70 5.89
CA LEU A 167 5.62 0.56 6.14
C LEU A 167 5.90 0.00 7.52
N VAL A 168 4.85 -0.06 8.34
CA VAL A 168 4.90 -0.50 9.74
C VAL A 168 3.99 -1.71 9.90
N PRO A 169 4.53 -2.92 10.12
CA PRO A 169 3.68 -4.04 10.46
C PRO A 169 3.19 -3.91 11.91
N ILE A 170 1.88 -3.97 12.10
CA ILE A 170 1.21 -4.06 13.40
C ILE A 170 1.19 -5.54 13.79
N LEU A 171 2.28 -5.95 14.45
CA LEU A 171 2.52 -7.32 14.89
C LEU A 171 2.01 -7.54 16.32
N ALA A 172 1.80 -8.82 16.66
CA ALA A 172 1.54 -9.22 18.04
C ALA A 172 2.72 -8.81 18.94
N GLY A 173 2.40 -8.19 20.08
CA GLY A 173 3.38 -7.60 20.98
C GLY A 173 3.70 -6.12 20.75
N ILE A 174 3.25 -5.51 19.63
CA ILE A 174 3.24 -4.05 19.45
C ILE A 174 1.99 -3.49 20.13
N THR A 175 2.22 -2.67 21.16
CA THR A 175 1.17 -2.08 21.99
C THR A 175 0.86 -0.64 21.55
N ALA A 176 -0.23 -0.04 22.08
CA ALA A 176 -0.56 1.37 21.78
C ALA A 176 0.57 2.35 22.20
N PRO A 177 1.25 2.20 23.35
CA PRO A 177 2.45 2.97 23.65
C PRO A 177 3.58 2.80 22.61
N ASP A 178 3.78 1.59 22.09
CA ASP A 178 4.78 1.36 21.04
C ASP A 178 4.41 2.10 19.75
N VAL A 179 3.12 2.10 19.37
CA VAL A 179 2.64 2.85 18.20
C VAL A 179 2.88 4.36 18.36
N GLU A 180 2.66 4.91 19.56
CA GLU A 180 2.95 6.32 19.83
C GLU A 180 4.43 6.64 19.62
N ALA A 181 5.29 5.83 20.24
CA ALA A 181 6.73 6.02 20.18
C ALA A 181 7.26 5.83 18.76
N ILE A 182 6.81 4.78 18.05
CA ILE A 182 7.12 4.55 16.64
C ILE A 182 6.68 5.75 15.81
N GLY A 183 5.45 6.23 15.96
CA GLY A 183 4.94 7.40 15.23
C GLY A 183 5.77 8.65 15.50
N GLY A 184 6.15 8.91 16.75
CA GLY A 184 7.04 10.01 17.14
C GLY A 184 8.40 9.93 16.46
N LEU A 185 9.02 8.74 16.47
CA LEU A 185 10.31 8.47 15.81
C LEU A 185 10.23 8.67 14.30
N LEU A 186 9.19 8.13 13.65
CA LEU A 186 9.00 8.26 12.21
C LEU A 186 8.76 9.71 11.79
N ARG A 187 7.97 10.46 12.56
CA ARG A 187 7.80 11.90 12.34
C ARG A 187 9.12 12.65 12.51
N GLY A 188 9.89 12.34 13.57
CA GLY A 188 11.22 12.92 13.81
C GLY A 188 12.21 12.63 12.68
N ALA A 189 12.16 11.42 12.10
CA ALA A 189 12.94 11.02 10.93
C ALA A 189 12.46 11.67 9.61
N GLY A 190 11.36 12.42 9.65
CA GLY A 190 10.79 13.14 8.52
C GLY A 190 9.90 12.30 7.62
N ALA A 191 9.25 11.24 8.12
CA ALA A 191 8.23 10.52 7.37
C ALA A 191 7.07 11.44 7.00
N ARG A 192 6.56 11.29 5.78
CA ARG A 192 5.31 11.96 5.37
C ARG A 192 4.08 11.18 5.86
N GLY A 193 4.20 9.87 5.96
CA GLY A 193 3.10 9.00 6.29
C GLY A 193 3.53 7.57 6.56
N VAL A 194 2.56 6.78 7.01
CA VAL A 194 2.74 5.40 7.40
C VAL A 194 1.75 4.51 6.67
N LEU A 195 2.24 3.40 6.12
CA LEU A 195 1.45 2.27 5.66
C LEU A 195 1.46 1.23 6.77
N ALA A 196 0.48 1.33 7.68
CA ALA A 196 0.33 0.32 8.71
C ALA A 196 -0.38 -0.92 8.12
N VAL A 197 0.17 -2.09 8.38
CA VAL A 197 -0.35 -3.37 7.87
C VAL A 197 -0.39 -4.38 8.99
N ALA A 198 -1.44 -5.19 9.09
CA ALA A 198 -1.46 -6.36 9.97
C ALA A 198 -1.14 -7.60 9.13
N PRO A 199 0.14 -7.97 8.96
CA PRO A 199 0.50 -9.06 8.05
C PRO A 199 -0.10 -10.38 8.55
N ARG A 200 -0.63 -11.17 7.61
CA ARG A 200 -1.09 -12.52 7.93
C ARG A 200 0.13 -13.44 8.06
N LEU A 201 0.47 -13.80 9.29
CA LEU A 201 1.51 -14.78 9.58
C LEU A 201 0.91 -16.18 9.67
N ASP A 202 1.33 -17.08 8.80
CA ASP A 202 0.99 -18.51 8.90
C ASP A 202 1.73 -19.19 10.07
N PRO A 203 1.29 -20.36 10.54
CA PRO A 203 1.92 -21.04 11.68
C PRO A 203 3.41 -21.35 11.49
N THR A 204 3.87 -21.61 10.26
CA THR A 204 5.27 -21.88 9.94
C THR A 204 6.10 -20.61 10.07
N GLN A 205 5.58 -19.49 9.54
CA GLN A 205 6.22 -18.18 9.66
C GLN A 205 6.32 -17.74 11.12
N ARG A 206 5.23 -17.88 11.89
CA ARG A 206 5.24 -17.55 13.33
C ARG A 206 6.27 -18.38 14.08
N ARG A 207 6.35 -19.69 13.79
CA ARG A 207 7.33 -20.60 14.41
C ARG A 207 8.77 -20.21 14.08
N ARG A 208 9.06 -19.90 12.81
CA ARG A 208 10.42 -19.47 12.42
C ARG A 208 10.83 -18.18 13.12
N LEU A 209 9.92 -17.20 13.18
CA LEU A 209 10.17 -15.93 13.85
C LEU A 209 10.31 -16.11 15.38
N SER A 210 9.65 -17.10 15.97
CA SER A 210 9.75 -17.38 17.40
C SER A 210 10.95 -18.23 17.81
N GLU A 211 11.58 -18.94 16.87
CA GLU A 211 12.77 -19.77 17.13
C GLU A 211 14.01 -18.93 17.50
N ALA A 212 13.96 -17.61 17.35
CA ALA A 212 15.05 -16.70 17.72
C ALA A 212 15.19 -16.47 19.25
N THR A 213 14.08 -16.31 19.99
CA THR A 213 14.08 -16.18 21.47
C THR A 213 12.74 -16.60 22.09
N GLY A 214 12.74 -16.94 23.39
CA GLY A 214 11.51 -17.21 24.15
C GLY A 214 10.56 -16.01 24.22
N ASP A 215 11.08 -14.78 24.24
CA ASP A 215 10.26 -13.57 24.23
C ASP A 215 9.59 -13.30 22.87
N ALA A 216 10.25 -13.66 21.76
CA ALA A 216 9.65 -13.60 20.43
C ALA A 216 8.50 -14.60 20.29
N TYR A 217 8.64 -15.78 20.89
CA TYR A 217 7.55 -16.76 20.99
C TYR A 217 6.35 -16.19 21.74
N GLU A 218 6.56 -15.67 22.95
CA GLU A 218 5.49 -15.05 23.74
C GLU A 218 4.80 -13.90 23.01
N ALA A 219 5.57 -13.01 22.37
CA ALA A 219 5.02 -11.89 21.61
C ALA A 219 4.15 -12.35 20.44
N LEU A 220 4.61 -13.30 19.62
CA LEU A 220 3.94 -13.71 18.38
C LEU A 220 2.73 -14.63 18.60
N PHE A 221 2.71 -15.37 19.71
CA PHE A 221 1.67 -16.39 19.96
C PHE A 221 0.71 -16.03 21.09
N HIS A 222 1.13 -15.20 22.05
CA HIS A 222 0.39 -15.02 23.30
C HIS A 222 0.02 -13.57 23.62
N ARG A 223 0.71 -12.57 23.04
CA ARG A 223 0.36 -11.17 23.24
C ARG A 223 -0.66 -10.69 22.19
N PRO A 224 -1.67 -9.89 22.59
CA PRO A 224 -2.51 -9.23 21.62
C PRO A 224 -1.70 -8.22 20.81
N ALA A 225 -2.05 -8.04 19.54
CA ALA A 225 -1.66 -6.85 18.79
C ALA A 225 -2.63 -5.71 19.13
N VAL A 226 -2.16 -4.47 19.05
CA VAL A 226 -3.07 -3.32 18.96
C VAL A 226 -3.97 -3.47 17.74
N ASP A 227 -5.23 -3.04 17.85
CA ASP A 227 -6.14 -2.99 16.72
C ASP A 227 -5.58 -2.06 15.63
N LEU A 228 -5.65 -2.51 14.37
CA LEU A 228 -5.03 -1.79 13.25
C LEU A 228 -5.67 -0.41 13.05
N ASP A 229 -6.99 -0.31 13.18
CA ASP A 229 -7.69 0.96 12.99
C ASP A 229 -7.37 1.93 14.14
N ALA A 230 -7.30 1.44 15.39
CA ALA A 230 -6.83 2.23 16.53
C ALA A 230 -5.38 2.72 16.35
N ALA A 231 -4.47 1.87 15.85
CA ALA A 231 -3.09 2.25 15.58
C ALA A 231 -3.00 3.32 14.48
N LEU A 232 -3.81 3.20 13.43
CA LEU A 232 -3.90 4.17 12.34
C LEU A 232 -4.39 5.54 12.86
N ASP A 233 -5.46 5.57 13.66
CA ASP A 233 -5.98 6.80 14.26
C ASP A 233 -4.92 7.49 15.14
N GLN A 234 -4.17 6.70 15.92
CA GLN A 234 -3.08 7.20 16.75
C GLN A 234 -1.95 7.80 15.90
N LEU A 235 -1.52 7.14 14.82
CA LEU A 235 -0.52 7.68 13.88
C LEU A 235 -1.00 8.97 13.20
N GLU A 236 -2.28 9.07 12.86
CA GLU A 236 -2.86 10.29 12.30
C GLU A 236 -2.90 11.44 13.31
N SER A 237 -3.16 11.15 14.59
CA SER A 237 -3.10 12.15 15.66
C SER A 237 -1.69 12.74 15.82
N LEU A 238 -0.67 11.96 15.49
CA LEU A 238 0.73 12.38 15.40
C LEU A 238 1.06 13.06 14.06
N GLY A 239 0.07 13.40 13.24
CA GLY A 239 0.21 14.11 11.96
C GLY A 239 0.88 13.33 10.85
N LEU A 240 0.99 11.99 10.97
CA LEU A 240 1.41 11.12 9.88
C LEU A 240 0.20 10.76 9.03
N SER A 241 0.29 10.95 7.71
CA SER A 241 -0.78 10.49 6.82
C SER A 241 -0.80 8.96 6.78
N THR A 242 -1.97 8.33 6.82
CA THR A 242 -2.08 6.86 6.67
C THR A 242 -2.70 6.42 5.35
N LEU A 243 -3.02 7.38 4.50
CA LEU A 243 -3.68 7.18 3.22
C LEU A 243 -2.77 7.75 2.13
N PRO A 244 -1.85 6.94 1.57
CA PRO A 244 -0.95 7.41 0.53
C PRO A 244 -1.75 7.88 -0.68
N THR A 245 -1.25 8.94 -1.30
CA THR A 245 -1.81 9.38 -2.58
C THR A 245 -1.25 8.48 -3.66
N ARG A 246 -2.13 7.91 -4.49
CA ARG A 246 -1.72 7.14 -5.67
C ARG A 246 -0.78 7.97 -6.56
N PRO A 247 0.38 7.44 -6.95
CA PRO A 247 1.19 8.05 -8.01
C PRO A 247 0.40 8.11 -9.31
N LEU A 248 0.30 9.29 -9.90
CA LEU A 248 -0.43 9.47 -11.15
C LEU A 248 0.57 9.55 -12.32
N PRO A 249 0.26 8.93 -13.47
CA PRO A 249 1.04 9.16 -14.68
C PRO A 249 0.88 10.62 -15.13
N PRO A 250 1.83 11.17 -15.91
CA PRO A 250 1.63 12.34 -16.76
C PRO A 250 0.76 11.95 -17.98
N ALA A 251 -0.37 11.31 -17.72
CA ALA A 251 -1.31 10.82 -18.72
C ALA A 251 -2.13 11.96 -19.35
N PRO A 252 -2.87 11.68 -20.44
CA PRO A 252 -3.94 12.56 -20.90
C PRO A 252 -4.89 12.90 -19.75
N GLU A 253 -5.32 14.17 -19.68
CA GLU A 253 -6.15 14.74 -18.62
C GLU A 253 -7.33 13.83 -18.21
N ARG A 254 -8.02 13.24 -19.19
CA ARG A 254 -9.17 12.34 -18.98
C ARG A 254 -8.82 11.11 -18.15
N LEU A 255 -7.70 10.48 -18.46
CA LEU A 255 -7.20 9.29 -17.75
C LEU A 255 -6.77 9.67 -16.32
N ARG A 256 -6.20 10.87 -16.13
CA ARG A 256 -5.85 11.39 -14.80
C ARG A 256 -7.08 11.62 -13.94
N GLN A 257 -8.06 12.36 -14.44
CA GLN A 257 -9.30 12.68 -13.73
C GLN A 257 -10.08 11.43 -13.32
N ARG A 258 -10.20 10.46 -14.22
CA ARG A 258 -10.84 9.17 -13.92
C ARG A 258 -10.19 8.45 -12.75
N ARG A 259 -8.86 8.46 -12.69
CA ARG A 259 -8.09 7.81 -11.62
C ARG A 259 -8.12 8.56 -10.32
N GLU A 260 -8.11 9.89 -10.38
CA GLU A 260 -8.34 10.74 -9.21
C GLU A 260 -9.73 10.44 -8.62
N GLY A 261 -10.77 10.38 -9.45
CA GLY A 261 -12.12 9.99 -9.03
C GLY A 261 -12.18 8.59 -8.43
N ALA A 262 -11.56 7.58 -9.06
CA ALA A 262 -11.50 6.24 -8.49
C ALA A 262 -10.71 6.20 -7.16
N GLY A 263 -9.60 6.94 -7.08
CA GLY A 263 -8.78 7.07 -5.87
C GLY A 263 -9.55 7.73 -4.73
N LEU A 264 -10.34 8.75 -5.02
CA LEU A 264 -11.26 9.39 -4.07
C LEU A 264 -12.23 8.38 -3.49
N LEU A 265 -12.93 7.62 -4.35
CA LEU A 265 -13.92 6.65 -3.91
C LEU A 265 -13.30 5.55 -3.03
N MET A 266 -12.12 5.05 -3.38
CA MET A 266 -11.39 4.09 -2.53
C MET A 266 -11.01 4.70 -1.18
N THR A 267 -10.54 5.95 -1.17
CA THR A 267 -10.15 6.66 0.06
C THR A 267 -11.35 6.87 0.97
N VAL A 268 -12.50 7.29 0.43
CA VAL A 268 -13.73 7.47 1.19
C VAL A 268 -14.26 6.12 1.68
N ALA A 269 -14.18 5.05 0.88
CA ALA A 269 -14.57 3.70 1.29
C ALA A 269 -13.74 3.22 2.50
N GLU A 270 -12.42 3.46 2.48
CA GLU A 270 -11.53 3.11 3.59
C GLU A 270 -11.86 3.93 4.85
N LEU A 271 -12.07 5.25 4.73
CA LEU A 271 -12.48 6.10 5.86
C LEU A 271 -13.82 5.66 6.46
N GLN A 272 -14.79 5.27 5.62
CA GLN A 272 -16.07 4.73 6.06
C GLN A 272 -15.90 3.39 6.78
N ARG A 273 -15.05 2.49 6.25
CA ARG A 273 -14.74 1.20 6.88
C ARG A 273 -14.20 1.40 8.30
N ARG A 274 -13.20 2.28 8.47
CA ARG A 274 -12.59 2.58 9.78
C ARG A 274 -13.60 3.10 10.80
N ARG A 275 -14.64 3.80 10.35
CA ARG A 275 -15.74 4.31 11.19
C ARG A 275 -16.85 3.31 11.45
N GLY A 276 -16.66 2.04 11.08
CA GLY A 276 -17.67 1.00 11.28
C GLY A 276 -18.88 1.15 10.37
N ALA A 277 -18.74 1.79 9.19
CA ALA A 277 -19.81 1.81 8.21
C ALA A 277 -20.18 0.38 7.77
N VAL A 278 -21.43 0.22 7.32
CA VAL A 278 -21.95 -1.08 6.88
C VAL A 278 -21.12 -1.62 5.70
N PRO A 279 -20.68 -2.90 5.73
CA PRO A 279 -19.82 -3.45 4.68
C PRO A 279 -20.36 -3.32 3.25
N SER A 280 -21.68 -3.41 3.05
CA SER A 280 -22.30 -3.27 1.73
C SER A 280 -22.08 -1.88 1.11
N ARG A 281 -22.13 -0.82 1.93
CA ARG A 281 -21.90 0.56 1.50
C ARG A 281 -20.44 0.79 1.08
N VAL A 282 -19.50 0.26 1.87
CA VAL A 282 -18.07 0.26 1.54
C VAL A 282 -17.83 -0.48 0.21
N GLN A 283 -18.45 -1.64 0.02
CA GLN A 283 -18.34 -2.43 -1.21
C GLN A 283 -18.93 -1.74 -2.43
N GLU A 284 -19.99 -0.95 -2.28
CA GLU A 284 -20.56 -0.14 -3.38
C GLU A 284 -19.57 0.92 -3.87
N LEU A 285 -18.89 1.62 -2.96
CA LEU A 285 -17.85 2.59 -3.31
C LEU A 285 -16.65 1.91 -3.99
N VAL A 286 -16.20 0.77 -3.45
CA VAL A 286 -15.12 -0.02 -4.04
C VAL A 286 -15.48 -0.51 -5.45
N ARG A 287 -16.69 -1.03 -5.65
CA ARG A 287 -17.15 -1.45 -6.99
C ARG A 287 -17.24 -0.29 -7.96
N SER A 288 -17.76 0.85 -7.51
CA SER A 288 -17.83 2.07 -8.32
C SER A 288 -16.45 2.53 -8.76
N ALA A 289 -15.48 2.54 -7.83
CA ALA A 289 -14.09 2.88 -8.11
C ALA A 289 -13.46 1.93 -9.15
N LEU A 290 -13.60 0.62 -8.95
CA LEU A 290 -13.07 -0.38 -9.89
C LEU A 290 -13.70 -0.29 -11.28
N TRP A 291 -15.00 0.05 -11.35
CA TRP A 291 -15.67 0.29 -12.62
C TRP A 291 -15.09 1.53 -13.32
N LEU A 292 -14.95 2.66 -12.60
CA LEU A 292 -14.31 3.85 -13.16
C LEU A 292 -12.92 3.55 -13.70
N GLU A 293 -12.10 2.77 -12.99
CA GLU A 293 -10.75 2.45 -13.46
C GLU A 293 -10.71 1.62 -14.75
N ARG A 294 -11.74 0.84 -15.04
CA ARG A 294 -11.78 -0.10 -16.18
C ARG A 294 -12.40 0.49 -17.43
N ASN A 295 -13.19 1.56 -17.32
CA ASN A 295 -13.95 2.10 -18.43
C ASN A 295 -13.37 3.44 -18.88
N ASP A 296 -13.10 3.61 -20.17
CA ASP A 296 -12.66 4.90 -20.71
C ASP A 296 -13.85 5.85 -20.83
N LEU A 297 -13.86 6.91 -20.01
CA LEU A 297 -14.97 7.84 -19.93
C LEU A 297 -14.49 9.25 -19.60
N ASP A 298 -15.11 10.25 -20.22
CA ASP A 298 -14.99 11.64 -19.82
C ASP A 298 -15.81 11.84 -18.54
N LEU A 299 -15.14 11.79 -17.39
CA LEU A 299 -15.79 11.82 -16.08
C LEU A 299 -16.51 13.15 -15.80
N PRO A 300 -15.88 14.34 -15.98
CA PRO A 300 -16.60 15.61 -15.88
C PRO A 300 -17.78 15.73 -16.86
N GLY A 301 -17.60 15.29 -18.11
CA GLY A 301 -18.69 15.30 -19.10
C GLY A 301 -19.86 14.42 -18.69
N SER A 302 -19.56 13.19 -18.27
CA SER A 302 -20.56 12.19 -17.86
C SER A 302 -21.34 12.59 -16.61
N LEU A 303 -20.70 13.32 -15.69
CA LEU A 303 -21.38 13.89 -14.51
C LEU A 303 -22.32 15.03 -14.92
N ARG A 304 -21.86 15.95 -15.76
CA ARG A 304 -22.64 17.13 -16.21
C ARG A 304 -23.88 16.71 -16.99
N GLU A 305 -23.77 15.70 -17.85
CA GLU A 305 -24.87 15.19 -18.67
C GLU A 305 -25.76 14.19 -17.91
N GLY A 306 -25.37 13.78 -16.70
CA GLY A 306 -26.11 12.80 -15.91
C GLY A 306 -25.99 11.35 -16.41
N ASN A 307 -25.10 11.07 -17.36
CA ASN A 307 -24.90 9.75 -17.98
C ASN A 307 -24.50 8.68 -16.95
N LEU A 308 -23.80 9.06 -15.87
CA LEU A 308 -23.43 8.12 -14.81
C LEU A 308 -24.63 7.53 -14.06
N ARG A 309 -25.84 8.11 -14.18
CA ARG A 309 -27.07 7.53 -13.60
C ARG A 309 -27.51 6.25 -14.31
N LEU A 310 -27.09 6.05 -15.55
CA LEU A 310 -27.40 4.87 -16.35
C LEU A 310 -26.47 3.69 -16.05
N VAL A 311 -25.42 3.92 -15.25
CA VAL A 311 -24.43 2.90 -14.89
C VAL A 311 -24.77 2.32 -13.53
N GLU A 312 -25.32 1.09 -13.52
CA GLU A 312 -25.72 0.39 -12.30
C GLU A 312 -24.56 0.15 -11.32
N GLN A 313 -23.33 0.02 -11.84
CA GLN A 313 -22.14 -0.23 -11.03
C GLN A 313 -21.64 1.00 -10.29
N VAL A 314 -22.11 2.20 -10.63
CA VAL A 314 -21.79 3.44 -9.93
C VAL A 314 -22.95 3.75 -8.99
N SER A 315 -22.71 3.73 -7.69
CA SER A 315 -23.77 4.01 -6.70
C SER A 315 -24.16 5.49 -6.68
N ASP A 316 -25.33 5.82 -6.13
CA ASP A 316 -25.74 7.22 -5.93
C ASP A 316 -24.77 7.99 -5.06
N GLU A 317 -24.23 7.34 -4.02
CA GLU A 317 -23.21 7.93 -3.17
C GLU A 317 -21.92 8.20 -3.94
N ALA A 318 -21.46 7.27 -4.77
CA ALA A 318 -20.30 7.48 -5.62
C ALA A 318 -20.52 8.66 -6.58
N ARG A 319 -21.69 8.77 -7.20
CA ARG A 319 -22.06 9.91 -8.06
C ARG A 319 -21.98 11.24 -7.29
N ALA A 320 -22.53 11.29 -6.08
CA ALA A 320 -22.52 12.49 -5.25
C ALA A 320 -21.10 12.91 -4.84
N LEU A 321 -20.24 11.94 -4.47
CA LEU A 321 -18.84 12.19 -4.13
C LEU A 321 -18.05 12.74 -5.32
N LEU A 322 -18.24 12.16 -6.51
CA LEU A 322 -17.55 12.60 -7.72
C LEU A 322 -18.03 13.98 -8.17
N ALA A 323 -19.33 14.28 -8.05
CA ALA A 323 -19.86 15.61 -8.34
C ALA A 323 -19.27 16.66 -7.40
N ALA A 324 -19.28 16.40 -6.09
CA ALA A 324 -18.68 17.31 -5.12
C ALA A 324 -17.16 17.47 -5.30
N TRP A 325 -16.47 16.43 -5.77
CA TRP A 325 -15.05 16.53 -6.10
C TRP A 325 -14.77 17.48 -7.27
N ILE A 326 -15.59 17.45 -8.31
CA ILE A 326 -15.49 18.36 -9.45
C ILE A 326 -15.75 19.81 -9.01
N GLU A 327 -16.70 20.02 -8.10
CA GLU A 327 -17.11 21.36 -7.65
C GLU A 327 -16.19 21.96 -6.58
N GLU A 328 -15.81 21.17 -5.58
CA GLU A 328 -15.14 21.62 -4.35
C GLU A 328 -13.66 21.21 -4.28
N GLY A 329 -13.24 20.27 -5.12
CA GLY A 329 -11.91 19.67 -5.11
C GLY A 329 -11.73 18.54 -4.08
N MET A 330 -10.67 17.75 -4.28
CA MET A 330 -10.42 16.50 -3.53
C MET A 330 -10.27 16.75 -2.03
N ALA A 331 -9.53 17.79 -1.67
CA ALA A 331 -9.21 18.09 -0.27
C ALA A 331 -10.48 18.40 0.54
N ALA A 332 -11.41 19.17 -0.03
CA ALA A 332 -12.68 19.50 0.62
C ALA A 332 -13.54 18.25 0.85
N VAL A 333 -13.69 17.40 -0.18
CA VAL A 333 -14.45 16.14 -0.05
C VAL A 333 -13.84 15.25 1.03
N LEU A 334 -12.53 15.02 0.99
CA LEU A 334 -11.85 14.18 1.99
C LEU A 334 -11.97 14.75 3.41
N ALA A 335 -11.90 16.07 3.60
CA ALA A 335 -12.09 16.71 4.91
C ALA A 335 -13.49 16.48 5.49
N ARG A 336 -14.56 16.50 4.67
CA ARG A 336 -15.93 16.15 5.12
C ARG A 336 -16.06 14.71 5.56
N HIS A 337 -15.28 13.82 4.93
CA HIS A 337 -15.15 12.44 5.34
C HIS A 337 -14.05 12.26 6.39
N GLY A 338 -13.62 13.33 7.04
CA GLY A 338 -12.69 13.37 8.17
C GLY A 338 -11.33 12.73 7.89
N ALA A 339 -10.83 12.88 6.66
CA ALA A 339 -9.40 12.82 6.44
C ALA A 339 -8.76 14.02 7.14
N PRO A 340 -7.66 13.85 7.89
CA PRO A 340 -6.95 14.99 8.48
C PRO A 340 -6.58 15.98 7.37
N GLY A 341 -6.99 17.24 7.54
CA GLY A 341 -6.64 18.30 6.59
C GLY A 341 -5.13 18.37 6.45
N ARG A 342 -4.62 18.38 5.21
CA ARG A 342 -3.19 18.65 4.97
C ARG A 342 -2.83 19.98 5.65
N PRO A 343 -1.87 20.06 6.58
CA PRO A 343 -1.20 21.32 6.81
C PRO A 343 -0.51 21.70 5.47
N GLY A 344 -0.58 23.00 5.15
CA GLY A 344 -0.42 23.56 3.81
C GLY A 344 0.82 23.14 3.01
N CYS A 345 0.67 23.37 1.69
CA CYS A 345 1.60 23.23 0.57
C CYS A 345 3.09 23.28 0.88
#